data_AF-A0A935GS63-F1
#
_entry.id   AF-A0A935GS63-F1
#
_cell.length_a   1.000
_cell.length_b   1.000
_cell.length_c   1.000
_cell.angle_alpha   90.00
_cell.angle_beta   90.00
_cell.angle_gamma   90.00
#
_symmetry.space_group_name_H-M   'P 1'
#
loop_
_entity.id
_entity.type
_entity.pdbx_description
1 polymer ?
#
loop_
_entity_poly.entity_id
_entity_poly.type
_entity_poly.pdbx_seq_one_letter_code
_entity_poly.pdbx_strand_id
1 'polypeptide(L)'
;MPDANAADSQVPWWKFGYVWLVLAGPAVVVVASLVTLYLAMVGKDPVVDEDYYRKGIEINRSLADNPDSLVPAVQARNHATTGVKSGK
;
A
#
# COMPACT_ATOMS: atom_id res chain seq x y z
N MET A 1 62.33 27.78 -23.26
CA MET A 1 61.10 27.53 -24.05
C MET A 1 61.35 26.32 -24.93
N PRO A 2 60.56 25.23 -24.88
CA PRO A 2 59.24 25.08 -24.27
C PRO A 2 59.25 24.08 -23.09
N ASP A 3 58.65 24.48 -21.97
CA ASP A 3 58.26 23.55 -20.92
C ASP A 3 56.90 23.04 -21.37
N ALA A 4 56.94 22.17 -22.38
CA ALA A 4 55.77 21.54 -22.92
C ALA A 4 55.11 20.82 -21.76
N ASN A 5 54.01 21.41 -21.29
CA ASN A 5 52.93 20.76 -20.56
C ASN A 5 52.86 19.31 -21.02
N ALA A 6 53.57 18.43 -20.32
CA ALA A 6 53.54 17.01 -20.55
C ALA A 6 52.10 16.67 -20.25
N ALA A 7 51.31 16.48 -21.30
CA ALA A 7 49.88 16.28 -21.21
C ALA A 7 49.67 15.16 -20.20
N ASP A 8 49.20 15.52 -19.01
CA ASP A 8 48.88 14.58 -17.95
C ASP A 8 47.87 13.63 -18.56
N SER A 9 48.33 12.43 -18.93
CA SER A 9 47.48 11.38 -19.46
C SER A 9 46.71 10.79 -18.29
N GLN A 10 45.82 11.61 -17.72
CA GLN A 10 45.06 11.27 -16.53
C GLN A 10 44.09 10.15 -16.91
N VAL A 11 44.25 9.00 -16.24
CA VAL A 11 43.39 7.84 -16.49
C VAL A 11 41.93 8.26 -16.25
N PRO A 12 41.04 8.03 -17.21
CA PRO A 12 39.64 8.40 -17.05
C PRO A 12 38.99 7.78 -15.81
N TRP A 13 38.21 8.57 -15.07
CA TRP A 13 37.71 8.21 -13.72
C TRP A 13 36.79 6.97 -13.68
N TRP A 14 35.98 6.77 -14.72
CA TRP A 14 35.08 5.61 -14.88
C TRP A 14 35.78 4.24 -14.91
N LYS A 15 37.12 4.21 -15.08
CA LYS A 15 37.91 2.98 -15.03
C LYS A 15 38.18 2.51 -13.58
N PHE A 16 37.97 3.36 -12.59
CA PHE A 16 38.20 3.02 -11.18
C PHE A 16 36.97 2.34 -10.58
N GLY A 17 37.13 1.09 -10.12
CA GLY A 17 36.03 0.28 -9.57
C GLY A 17 35.34 0.89 -8.34
N TYR A 18 36.07 1.61 -7.48
CA TYR A 18 35.49 2.25 -6.30
C TYR A 18 34.52 3.39 -6.65
N VAL A 19 34.65 4.02 -7.82
CA VAL A 19 33.69 5.06 -8.26
C VAL A 19 32.31 4.44 -8.47
N TRP A 20 32.25 3.23 -9.03
CA TRP A 20 31.01 2.49 -9.17
C TRP A 20 30.42 2.07 -7.83
N LEU A 21 31.24 1.74 -6.83
CA LEU A 21 30.76 1.43 -5.47
C LEU A 21 30.06 2.65 -4.83
N VAL A 22 30.64 3.83 -4.97
CA VAL A 22 30.04 5.08 -4.45
C VAL A 22 28.75 5.42 -5.22
N LEU A 23 28.76 5.26 -6.55
CA LEU A 23 27.60 5.56 -7.39
C LEU A 23 26.46 4.54 -7.23
N ALA A 24 26.78 3.29 -6.88
CA ALA A 24 25.82 2.21 -6.70
C ALA A 24 24.82 2.51 -5.57
N GLY A 25 25.25 3.11 -4.46
CA GLY A 25 24.37 3.44 -3.34
C GLY A 25 23.17 4.30 -3.75
N PRO A 26 23.41 5.51 -4.30
CA PRO A 26 22.34 6.37 -4.81
C PRO A 26 21.55 5.73 -5.96
N ALA A 27 22.22 5.04 -6.89
CA ALA A 27 21.56 4.40 -8.03
C ALA A 27 20.53 3.35 -7.60
N VAL A 28 20.85 2.53 -6.59
CA VAL A 28 19.93 1.52 -6.04
C VAL A 28 18.68 2.17 -5.45
N VAL A 29 18.82 3.27 -4.71
CA VAL A 29 17.68 3.98 -4.10
C VAL A 29 16.76 4.57 -5.17
N VAL A 30 17.31 5.12 -6.26
CA VAL A 30 16.51 5.62 -7.39
C VAL A 30 15.74 4.48 -8.07
N VAL A 31 16.37 3.33 -8.29
CA VAL A 31 15.66 2.16 -8.86
C VAL A 31 14.56 1.68 -7.91
N ALA A 32 14.84 1.60 -6.60
CA ALA A 32 13.87 1.18 -5.60
C ALA A 32 12.65 2.12 -5.52
N SER A 33 12.87 3.44 -5.63
CA SER A 33 11.77 4.42 -5.63
C SER A 33 10.89 4.28 -6.87
N LEU A 34 11.48 4.05 -8.05
CA LEU A 34 10.73 3.79 -9.28
C LEU A 34 9.94 2.49 -9.22
N VAL A 35 10.52 1.42 -8.66
CA VAL A 35 9.80 0.15 -8.44
C VAL A 35 8.62 0.37 -7.50
N THR A 36 8.81 1.13 -6.42
CA THR A 36 7.74 1.45 -5.47
C THR A 36 6.63 2.25 -6.13
N LEU A 37 6.98 3.26 -6.92
CA LEU A 37 6.04 4.05 -7.70
C LEU A 37 5.27 3.19 -8.72
N TYR A 38 5.97 2.29 -9.39
CA TYR A 38 5.35 1.36 -10.34
C TYR A 38 4.31 0.46 -9.64
N LEU A 39 4.65 -0.13 -8.49
CA LEU A 39 3.72 -0.92 -7.70
C LEU A 39 2.49 -0.11 -7.27
N ALA A 40 2.70 1.16 -6.87
CA ALA A 40 1.60 2.05 -6.49
C ALA A 40 0.65 2.37 -7.66
N MET A 41 1.17 2.47 -8.88
CA MET A 41 0.35 2.72 -10.08
C MET A 41 -0.42 1.47 -10.54
N VAL A 42 0.21 0.29 -10.46
CA VAL A 42 -0.37 -0.96 -10.99
C VAL A 42 -1.31 -1.64 -10.00
N GLY A 43 -1.07 -1.48 -8.69
CA GLY A 43 -1.79 -2.20 -7.63
C GLY A 43 -3.08 -1.54 -7.13
N LYS A 44 -3.73 -0.67 -7.92
CA LYS A 44 -4.96 -0.01 -7.48
C LYS A 44 -6.19 -0.85 -7.85
N ASP A 45 -6.50 -1.83 -7.02
CA ASP A 45 -7.88 -2.35 -6.96
C ASP A 45 -8.78 -1.18 -6.52
N PRO A 46 -9.85 -0.81 -7.24
CA PRO A 46 -10.72 0.29 -6.85
C PRO A 46 -11.34 -0.01 -5.48
N VAL A 47 -10.80 0.60 -4.43
CA VAL A 47 -11.16 0.26 -3.03
C VAL A 47 -12.53 0.76 -2.59
N VAL A 48 -13.22 1.58 -3.38
CA VAL A 48 -14.55 2.10 -3.01
C VAL A 48 -15.30 2.40 -4.31
N ASP A 49 -16.35 1.63 -4.61
CA ASP A 49 -17.35 2.09 -5.58
C ASP A 49 -17.93 3.42 -5.09
N GLU A 50 -18.14 4.40 -5.97
CA GLU A 50 -18.74 5.70 -5.59
C GLU A 50 -20.06 5.53 -4.82
N ASP A 51 -20.79 4.47 -5.13
CA ASP A 51 -22.04 4.12 -4.47
C ASP A 51 -21.88 3.37 -3.15
N TYR A 52 -20.67 3.05 -2.67
CA TYR A 52 -20.48 2.32 -1.42
C TYR A 52 -21.14 3.01 -0.23
N TYR A 53 -20.99 4.35 -0.15
CA TYR A 53 -21.64 5.15 0.88
C TYR A 53 -23.17 5.14 0.72
N ARG A 54 -23.66 5.28 -0.51
CA ARG A 54 -25.09 5.22 -0.83
C ARG A 54 -25.69 3.87 -0.46
N LYS A 55 -24.98 2.79 -0.77
CA LYS A 55 -25.35 1.40 -0.47
C LYS A 55 -25.42 1.16 1.04
N GLY A 56 -24.49 1.72 1.81
CA GLY A 56 -24.55 1.67 3.28
C GLY A 56 -25.79 2.38 3.86
N ILE A 57 -26.12 3.56 3.35
CA ILE A 57 -27.32 4.31 3.76
C ILE A 57 -28.61 3.57 3.37
N GLU A 58 -28.65 3.00 2.17
CA GLU A 58 -29.80 2.29 1.63
C GLU A 58 -30.08 0.98 2.39
N ILE A 59 -29.04 0.25 2.79
CA ILE A 59 -29.17 -0.91 3.68
C ILE A 59 -29.87 -0.48 4.98
N ASN A 60 -29.41 0.59 5.63
CA ASN A 60 -30.03 1.05 6.88
C ASN A 60 -31.50 1.49 6.69
N ARG A 61 -31.82 2.09 5.54
CA ARG A 61 -33.21 2.46 5.19
C ARG A 61 -34.07 1.22 4.97
N SER A 62 -33.61 0.25 4.18
CA SER A 62 -34.32 -1.00 3.93
C SER A 62 -34.59 -1.81 5.20
N LEU A 63 -33.65 -1.80 6.15
CA LEU A 63 -33.80 -2.44 7.47
C LEU A 63 -34.83 -1.72 8.35
N ALA A 64 -34.92 -0.38 8.26
CA ALA A 64 -35.93 0.40 8.97
C ALA A 64 -37.34 0.19 8.39
N ASP A 65 -37.44 0.07 7.06
CA ASP A 65 -38.71 -0.13 6.35
C ASP A 65 -39.23 -1.58 6.49
N ASN A 66 -38.36 -2.55 6.79
CA ASN A 66 -38.71 -3.97 6.93
C ASN A 66 -38.34 -4.51 8.32
N PRO A 67 -39.11 -4.16 9.38
CA PRO A 67 -38.80 -4.56 10.75
C PRO A 67 -38.76 -6.09 10.94
N ASP A 68 -39.51 -6.85 10.12
CA ASP A 68 -39.51 -8.32 10.16
C ASP A 68 -38.15 -8.93 9.80
N SER A 69 -37.33 -8.25 8.99
CA SER A 69 -35.97 -8.67 8.64
C SER A 69 -35.01 -8.64 9.83
N LEU A 70 -35.36 -7.90 10.89
CA LEU A 70 -34.57 -7.80 12.11
C LEU A 70 -34.86 -8.94 13.10
N VAL A 71 -35.91 -9.74 12.87
CA VAL A 71 -36.34 -10.82 13.79
C VAL A 71 -35.20 -11.81 14.11
N PRO A 72 -34.43 -12.33 13.14
CA PRO A 72 -33.31 -13.23 13.43
C PRO A 72 -32.19 -12.55 14.23
N ALA A 73 -31.91 -11.27 13.94
CA ALA A 73 -30.88 -10.50 14.65
C ALA A 73 -31.29 -10.21 16.10
N VAL A 74 -32.56 -9.87 16.34
CA VAL A 74 -33.13 -9.70 17.68
C VAL A 74 -33.12 -11.01 18.45
N GLN A 75 -33.49 -12.11 17.81
CA GLN A 75 -33.44 -13.44 18.40
C GLN A 75 -31.99 -13.82 18.78
N ALA A 76 -31.02 -13.62 17.89
CA ALA A 76 -29.61 -13.87 18.16
C ALA A 76 -29.07 -13.03 19.35
N ARG A 77 -29.44 -11.75 19.43
CA ARG A 77 -29.12 -10.90 20.58
C ARG A 77 -29.70 -11.45 21.88
N ASN A 78 -30.98 -11.87 21.85
CA ASN A 78 -31.64 -12.44 23.03
C ASN A 78 -30.98 -13.75 23.47
N HIS A 79 -30.55 -14.59 22.52
CA HIS A 79 -29.79 -15.82 22.79
C HIS A 79 -28.42 -15.55 23.44
N ALA A 80 -27.73 -14.46 23.08
CA ALA A 80 -26.45 -14.08 23.71
C ALA A 80 -26.61 -13.60 25.16
N THR A 81 -27.75 -13.00 25.51
CA THR A 81 -28.05 -12.56 26.87
C THR A 81 -28.52 -13.68 27.81
N THR A 82 -29.01 -14.80 27.27
CA THR A 82 -29.25 -16.00 28.06
C THR A 82 -27.92 -16.74 28.25
N GLY A 83 -27.16 -16.35 29.27
CA GLY A 83 -25.93 -17.05 29.64
C GLY A 83 -26.22 -18.54 29.86
N VAL A 84 -25.55 -19.41 29.11
CA VAL A 84 -25.61 -20.85 29.34
C VAL A 84 -25.04 -21.09 30.73
N LYS A 85 -25.89 -21.35 31.72
CA LYS A 85 -25.43 -21.95 32.98
C LYS A 85 -25.01 -23.37 32.63
N SER A 86 -23.73 -23.56 32.33
CA SER A 86 -23.13 -24.89 32.29
C SER A 86 -23.33 -25.53 33.66
N GLY A 87 -24.23 -26.51 33.72
CA GLY A 87 -24.32 -27.41 34.85
C GLY A 87 -22.99 -28.11 35.06
N LYS A 88 -22.73 -28.45 36.32
CA LYS A 88 -21.54 -29.12 36.85
C LYS A 88 -20.96 -30.21 35.96
#